data_AF-X8JE70-F1
#
_entry.id   AF-X8JE70-F1
#
_cell.length_a   1.000
_cell.length_b   1.000
_cell.length_c   1.000
_cell.angle_alpha   90.00
_cell.angle_beta   90.00
_cell.angle_gamma   90.00
#
_symmetry.space_group_name_H-M   'P 1'
#
loop_
_entity.id
_entity.type
_entity.pdbx_description
1 polymer ?
#
loop_
_entity_poly.entity_id
_entity_poly.type
_entity_poly.pdbx_seq_one_letter_code
_entity_poly.pdbx_strand_id
1 'polypeptide(L)'
;MSSIPAVAQAWRLPVDRNSWNAHKSLQLREVKISPPKKGEVLVKLHAAALNFRLRPCRETYVGPPERSTGPDGQGLILTCDGAGEIVALGEGVTE
;
A
#
# COMPACT_ATOMS: atom_id res chain seq x y z
N MET A 1 24.41 -1.18 5.57
CA MET A 1 22.97 -1.18 5.27
C MET A 1 22.67 0.04 4.41
N SER A 2 21.90 -0.10 3.33
CA SER A 2 21.42 1.06 2.56
C SER A 2 20.50 1.89 3.46
N SER A 3 20.56 3.23 3.35
CA SER A 3 19.58 4.08 4.02
C SER A 3 18.19 3.80 3.45
N ILE A 4 17.18 3.74 4.32
CA ILE A 4 15.78 3.64 3.92
C ILE A 4 15.37 5.02 3.39
N PRO A 5 14.84 5.13 2.16
CA PRO A 5 14.42 6.41 1.62
C PRO A 5 13.24 6.97 2.42
N ALA A 6 13.14 8.30 2.51
CA ALA A 6 12.03 8.96 3.22
C ALA A 6 10.70 8.87 2.45
N VAL A 7 10.77 8.65 1.13
CA VAL A 7 9.61 8.56 0.22
C VAL A 7 9.80 7.41 -0.77
N ALA A 8 8.69 6.85 -1.23
CA ALA A 8 8.64 5.89 -2.33
C ALA A 8 7.42 6.13 -3.22
N GLN A 9 7.47 5.65 -4.46
CA GLN A 9 6.33 5.69 -5.35
C GLN A 9 5.37 4.53 -5.08
N ALA A 10 4.07 4.81 -5.07
CA ALA A 10 3.04 3.79 -5.03
C ALA A 10 1.85 4.15 -5.91
N TRP A 11 1.25 3.12 -6.51
CA TRP A 11 -0.06 3.23 -7.14
C TRP A 11 -1.14 3.29 -6.07
N ARG A 12 -1.97 4.33 -6.10
CA ARG A 12 -3.09 4.50 -5.17
C ARG A 12 -4.36 4.94 -5.87
N LEU A 13 -5.49 4.65 -5.24
CA LEU A 13 -6.79 5.18 -5.63
C LEU A 13 -7.04 6.54 -4.96
N PRO A 14 -7.88 7.42 -5.55
CA PRO A 14 -8.26 8.68 -4.93
C PRO A 14 -9.00 8.46 -3.61
N VAL A 15 -8.95 9.46 -2.72
CA VAL A 15 -9.71 9.44 -1.45
C VAL A 15 -11.21 9.36 -1.71
N ASP A 16 -11.71 10.12 -2.69
CA ASP A 16 -13.12 10.06 -3.08
C ASP A 16 -13.43 8.74 -3.82
N ARG A 17 -14.10 7.82 -3.12
CA ARG A 17 -14.51 6.53 -3.66
C ARG A 17 -15.54 6.64 -4.77
N ASN A 18 -16.31 7.73 -4.83
CA ASN A 18 -17.28 7.92 -5.91
C ASN A 18 -16.58 8.19 -7.25
N SER A 19 -15.33 8.63 -7.22
CA SER A 19 -14.48 8.84 -8.41
C SER A 19 -13.81 7.56 -8.93
N TRP A 20 -14.00 6.40 -8.27
CA TRP A 20 -13.32 5.17 -8.65
C TRP A 20 -13.92 4.57 -9.93
N ASN A 21 -13.07 4.32 -10.92
CA ASN A 21 -13.36 3.74 -12.23
C ASN A 21 -12.32 2.68 -12.56
N ALA A 22 -12.38 1.57 -11.83
CA ALA A 22 -11.45 0.45 -11.98
C ALA A 22 -9.98 0.91 -11.99
N HIS A 23 -9.14 0.29 -12.81
CA HIS A 23 -7.72 0.63 -12.92
C HIS A 23 -7.47 2.06 -13.43
N LYS A 24 -8.46 2.72 -14.07
CA LYS A 24 -8.29 4.08 -14.61
C LYS A 24 -8.16 5.15 -13.53
N SER A 25 -8.56 4.83 -12.30
CA SER A 25 -8.40 5.74 -11.16
C SER A 25 -7.04 5.61 -10.48
N LEU A 26 -6.21 4.64 -10.86
CA LEU A 26 -4.89 4.48 -10.25
C LEU A 26 -3.98 5.64 -10.62
N GLN A 27 -3.35 6.23 -9.60
CA GLN A 27 -2.38 7.31 -9.75
C GLN A 27 -1.06 6.90 -9.10
N LEU A 28 0.05 7.09 -9.81
CA LEU A 28 1.38 6.94 -9.24
C LEU A 28 1.72 8.21 -8.45
N ARG A 29 1.99 8.07 -7.16
CA ARG A 29 2.23 9.19 -6.24
C ARG A 29 3.34 8.84 -5.25
N GLU A 30 4.07 9.85 -4.80
CA GLU A 30 5.02 9.71 -3.69
C GLU A 30 4.29 9.51 -2.36
N VAL A 31 4.72 8.52 -1.59
CA VAL A 31 4.22 8.17 -0.26
C VAL A 31 5.37 8.36 0.72
N LYS A 32 5.10 9.00 1.86
CA LYS A 32 6.05 9.02 2.96
C LYS A 32 6.19 7.64 3.58
N ILE A 33 7.43 7.17 3.71
CA ILE A 33 7.71 5.91 4.40
C ILE A 33 7.72 6.17 5.92
N SER A 34 6.96 5.37 6.65
CA SER A 34 6.95 5.36 8.11
C SER A 34 7.67 4.11 8.62
N PRO A 35 8.35 4.18 9.78
CA PRO A 35 8.89 3.00 10.43
C PRO A 35 7.79 1.96 10.72
N PRO A 36 8.10 0.64 10.65
CA PRO A 36 7.13 -0.40 10.98
C PRO A 36 6.75 -0.34 12.46
N LYS A 37 5.48 -0.58 12.78
CA LYS A 37 4.99 -0.65 14.16
C LYS A 37 5.21 -2.04 14.76
N LYS A 38 4.83 -2.22 16.02
CA LYS A 38 4.84 -3.53 16.70
C LYS A 38 4.14 -4.60 15.85
N GLY A 39 4.84 -5.71 15.60
CA GLY A 39 4.35 -6.83 14.78
C GLY A 39 4.34 -6.58 13.27
N GLU A 40 4.88 -5.46 12.79
CA GLU A 40 4.98 -5.14 11.36
C GLU A 40 6.43 -5.27 10.86
N VAL A 41 6.58 -5.45 9.55
CA VAL A 41 7.85 -5.35 8.84
C VAL A 41 7.75 -4.32 7.73
N LEU A 42 8.86 -3.65 7.42
CA LEU A 42 8.96 -2.80 6.25
C LEU A 42 9.68 -3.57 5.14
N VAL A 43 9.05 -3.66 3.97
CA VAL A 43 9.55 -4.42 2.82
C VAL A 43 9.83 -3.48 1.66
N LYS A 44 11.04 -3.57 1.11
CA LYS A 44 11.37 -3.04 -0.22
C LYS A 44 10.86 -4.02 -1.26
N LEU A 45 9.68 -3.73 -1.82
CA LEU A 45 9.06 -4.57 -2.84
C LEU A 45 9.83 -4.50 -4.17
N HIS A 46 10.14 -5.68 -4.72
CA HIS A 46 10.71 -5.85 -6.07
C HIS A 46 9.63 -6.20 -7.10
N ALA A 47 8.60 -6.93 -6.68
CA ALA A 47 7.47 -7.30 -7.50
C ALA A 47 6.17 -7.39 -6.67
N ALA A 48 5.04 -7.11 -7.30
CA ALA A 48 3.69 -7.29 -6.75
C ALA A 48 2.79 -7.90 -7.82
N ALA A 49 1.79 -8.71 -7.43
CA ALA A 49 0.89 -9.34 -8.39
C ALA A 49 -0.44 -8.58 -8.53
N LEU A 50 -1.01 -8.66 -9.72
CA LEU A 50 -2.36 -8.18 -9.97
C LEU A 50 -3.37 -9.25 -9.59
N ASN A 51 -4.15 -8.97 -8.56
CA ASN A 51 -5.18 -9.87 -8.05
C ASN A 51 -6.58 -9.40 -8.46
N PHE A 52 -7.52 -10.35 -8.66
CA PHE A 52 -8.91 -10.03 -9.00
C PHE A 52 -9.55 -9.09 -7.97
N ARG A 53 -9.23 -9.28 -6.69
CA ARG A 53 -9.71 -8.45 -5.57
C ARG A 53 -9.20 -7.00 -5.64
N LEU A 54 -8.12 -6.75 -6.37
CA LEU A 54 -7.60 -5.41 -6.64
C LEU A 54 -8.36 -4.69 -7.76
N ARG A 55 -9.43 -5.28 -8.33
CA ARG A 55 -10.32 -4.54 -9.23
C ARG A 55 -11.02 -3.43 -8.45
N PRO A 56 -10.65 -2.15 -8.69
CA PRO A 56 -11.16 -1.05 -7.91
C PRO A 56 -12.53 -0.62 -8.43
N CYS A 57 -13.53 -1.46 -8.26
CA CYS A 57 -14.92 -1.05 -8.47
C CYS A 57 -15.58 -0.86 -7.11
N ARG A 58 -16.33 0.24 -6.96
CA ARG A 58 -17.12 0.56 -5.78
C ARG A 58 -18.01 -0.62 -5.35
N GLU A 59 -18.54 -1.36 -6.32
CA GLU A 59 -19.48 -2.45 -6.12
C GLU A 59 -18.81 -3.78 -5.70
N THR A 60 -17.55 -3.99 -6.08
CA THR A 60 -16.86 -5.28 -5.88
C THR A 60 -15.79 -5.23 -4.79
N TYR A 61 -15.34 -4.05 -4.40
CA TYR A 61 -14.36 -3.91 -3.31
C TYR A 61 -15.08 -3.91 -1.95
N VAL A 62 -15.33 -5.11 -1.43
CA VAL A 62 -16.03 -5.38 -0.14
C VAL A 62 -15.10 -5.22 1.08
N GLY A 63 -13.90 -4.67 0.90
CA GLY A 63 -13.04 -4.31 2.03
C GLY A 63 -13.68 -3.18 2.83
N PRO A 64 -13.64 -3.20 4.18
CA PRO A 64 -14.24 -2.16 5.00
C PRO A 64 -13.65 -0.79 4.60
N PRO A 65 -14.50 0.15 4.13
CA PRO A 65 -14.09 1.48 3.64
C PRO A 65 -13.36 2.32 4.69
N GLU A 66 -13.58 1.97 5.94
CA GLU A 66 -13.16 2.69 7.15
C GLU A 66 -11.71 2.37 7.53
N ARG A 67 -11.08 1.34 6.94
CA ARG A 67 -9.83 0.80 7.51
C ARG A 67 -8.54 1.45 7.03
N SER A 68 -8.50 2.11 5.86
CA SER A 68 -7.31 2.87 5.46
C SER A 68 -7.54 3.73 4.22
N THR A 69 -7.15 5.00 4.30
CA THR A 69 -6.92 5.89 3.14
C THR A 69 -5.43 5.97 2.81
N GLY A 70 -4.68 4.89 3.06
CA GLY A 70 -3.22 4.87 2.96
C GLY A 70 -2.53 5.40 4.22
N PRO A 71 -1.19 5.27 4.33
CA PRO A 71 -0.43 5.68 5.51
C PRO A 71 -0.39 7.19 5.73
N ASP A 72 -0.69 7.98 4.70
CA ASP A 72 -0.69 9.45 4.68
C ASP A 72 -2.09 10.05 4.53
N GLY A 73 -3.13 9.21 4.50
CA GLY A 73 -4.51 9.62 4.30
C GLY A 73 -4.86 10.08 2.88
N GLN A 74 -3.95 9.94 1.92
CA GLN A 74 -4.10 10.49 0.56
C GLN A 74 -4.54 9.46 -0.48
N GLY A 75 -5.18 8.38 -0.05
CA GLY A 75 -5.77 7.37 -0.92
C GLY A 75 -5.24 5.96 -0.68
N LEU A 76 -6.06 4.98 -1.02
CA LEU A 76 -5.78 3.57 -0.77
C LEU A 76 -4.67 3.05 -1.71
N ILE A 77 -3.57 2.55 -1.13
CA ILE A 77 -2.54 1.79 -1.86
C ILE A 77 -3.01 0.34 -1.95
N LEU A 78 -3.10 -0.17 -3.18
CA LEU A 78 -3.60 -1.51 -3.47
C LEU A 78 -2.45 -2.51 -3.55
N THR A 79 -2.46 -3.50 -2.66
CA THR A 79 -1.59 -4.69 -2.76
C THR A 79 -2.27 -5.87 -2.04
N CYS A 80 -1.95 -7.09 -2.45
CA CYS A 80 -2.42 -8.33 -1.81
C CYS A 80 -1.26 -9.31 -1.59
N ASP A 81 -0.27 -9.27 -2.47
CA ASP A 81 0.91 -10.11 -2.48
C ASP A 81 2.08 -9.37 -3.15
N GLY A 82 3.30 -9.82 -2.83
CA GLY A 82 4.51 -9.29 -3.42
C GLY A 82 5.75 -10.00 -2.89
N ALA A 83 6.87 -9.76 -3.57
CA ALA A 83 8.18 -10.28 -3.21
C ALA A 83 9.17 -9.13 -3.08
N GLY A 84 10.03 -9.19 -2.07
CA GLY A 84 10.92 -8.09 -1.70
C GLY A 84 11.90 -8.45 -0.60
N GLU A 85 12.62 -7.44 -0.15
CA GLU A 85 13.58 -7.52 0.96
C GLU A 85 12.98 -6.88 2.21
N ILE A 86 13.10 -7.55 3.36
CA ILE A 86 12.81 -6.90 4.64
C ILE A 86 13.93 -5.90 4.93
N VAL A 87 13.57 -4.63 5.12
CA VAL A 87 14.53 -3.52 5.36
C VAL A 87 14.44 -2.93 6.76
N ALA A 88 13.36 -3.23 7.50
CA ALA A 88 13.25 -2.92 8.93
C ALA A 88 12.23 -3.85 9.61
N LEU A 89 12.47 -4.14 10.89
CA LEU A 89 11.59 -4.90 11.76
C LEU A 89 10.95 -3.98 12.80
N GLY A 90 9.66 -4.13 13.02
CA GLY A 90 8.97 -3.53 14.16
C GLY A 90 9.19 -4.32 15.45
N GLU A 91 8.84 -3.72 16.59
CA GLU A 91 8.93 -4.38 17.90
C GLU A 91 8.22 -5.75 17.89
N GLY A 92 8.87 -6.78 18.43
CA GLY A 92 8.28 -8.10 18.59
C GLY A 92 8.32 -8.99 17.34
N VAL A 93 8.92 -8.54 16.24
CA VAL A 93 9.24 -9.39 15.08
C VAL A 93 10.67 -9.92 15.22
N THR A 94 10.85 -11.23 15.05
CA THR A 94 12.16 -11.90 15.07
C THR A 94 12.53 -12.42 13.68
N GLU A 95 13.83 -12.64 13.48
CA GLU A 95 14.38 -13.33 12.31
C GLU A 95 14.07 -14.84 12.33
#